data_AF-A0A4Z0R1N9-F1
#
_entry.id   AF-A0A4Z0R1N9-F1
#
_cell.length_a   1.000
_cell.length_b   1.000
_cell.length_c   1.000
_cell.angle_alpha   90.00
_cell.angle_beta   90.00
_cell.angle_gamma   90.00
#
_symmetry.space_group_name_H-M   'P 1'
#
loop_
_entity.id
_entity.type
_entity.pdbx_description
1 polymer ?
#
loop_
_entity_poly.entity_id
_entity_poly.type
_entity_poly.pdbx_seq_one_letter_code
_entity_poly.pdbx_strand_id
1 'polypeptide(L)'
;MEDEQLENLDIETIHERILGMQKLEALFNQKGYLICQSSGERIYDFKDIVTIFIPLSPERDQVMAVHSDHATTFVQSCLRTMK
;
A
#
# COMPACT_ATOMS: atom_id res chain seq x y z
N MET A 1 11.77 17.48 24.61
CA MET A 1 12.27 16.11 24.37
C MET A 1 11.07 15.27 23.93
N GLU A 2 10.26 15.73 22.97
CA GLU A 2 10.58 16.08 21.57
C GLU A 2 11.18 14.88 20.82
N ASP A 3 10.29 14.19 20.10
CA ASP A 3 10.40 13.95 18.66
C ASP A 3 11.71 13.33 18.14
N GLU A 4 11.93 12.04 18.41
CA GLU A 4 13.06 11.29 17.81
C GLU A 4 12.68 9.87 17.33
N GLN A 5 11.40 9.59 17.04
CA GLN A 5 11.00 8.28 16.47
C GLN A 5 10.78 8.29 14.95
N LEU A 6 11.10 9.38 14.25
CA LEU A 6 10.87 9.51 12.81
C LEU A 6 12.11 9.38 11.91
N GLU A 7 13.32 9.26 12.47
CA GLU A 7 14.57 9.45 11.69
C GLU A 7 15.22 8.17 11.12
N ASN A 8 14.68 6.98 11.39
CA ASN A 8 15.22 5.73 10.82
C ASN A 8 14.14 4.89 10.12
N LEU A 9 13.25 5.53 9.34
CA LEU A 9 12.76 4.82 8.17
C LEU A 9 13.98 4.66 7.27
N ASP A 10 14.58 3.47 7.28
CA ASP A 10 15.77 3.14 6.50
C ASP A 10 15.63 3.68 5.07
N ILE A 11 16.64 4.41 4.59
CA ILE A 11 16.62 5.08 3.28
C ILE A 11 16.32 4.07 2.17
N GLU A 12 16.77 2.82 2.35
CA GLU A 12 16.46 1.71 1.45
C GLU A 12 14.95 1.40 1.42
N THR A 13 14.29 1.37 2.58
CA THR A 13 12.84 1.16 2.68
C THR A 13 12.06 2.27 1.97
N ILE A 14 12.49 3.53 2.06
CA ILE A 14 11.85 4.64 1.34
C ILE A 14 11.99 4.47 -0.18
N HIS A 15 13.17 4.09 -0.66
CA HIS A 15 13.41 3.88 -2.09
C HIS A 15 12.56 2.73 -2.65
N GLU A 16 12.48 1.61 -1.92
CA GLU A 16 11.63 0.49 -2.32
C GLU A 16 10.14 0.87 -2.37
N ARG A 17 9.69 1.71 -1.42
CA ARG A 17 8.30 2.23 -1.40
C ARG A 17 8.02 3.13 -2.60
N ILE A 18 8.93 4.04 -2.95
CA ILE A 18 8.81 4.89 -4.15
C ILE A 18 8.76 4.03 -5.41
N LEU A 19 9.65 3.04 -5.53
CA LEU A 19 9.69 2.14 -6.68
C LEU A 19 8.40 1.28 -6.77
N GLY A 20 7.86 0.84 -5.64
CA GLY A 20 6.59 0.12 -5.57
C GLY A 20 5.42 0.95 -6.10
N MET A 21 5.34 2.22 -5.71
CA MET A 21 4.33 3.16 -6.19
C MET A 21 4.42 3.40 -7.70
N GLN A 22 5.63 3.62 -8.23
CA GLN A 22 5.85 3.82 -9.66
C GLN A 22 5.44 2.60 -10.49
N LYS A 23 5.73 1.39 -9.99
CA LYS A 23 5.30 0.14 -10.65
C LYS A 23 3.78 0.00 -10.65
N LEU A 24 3.12 0.36 -9.55
CA LEU A 24 1.66 0.30 -9.45
C LEU A 24 1.00 1.28 -10.43
N GLU A 25 1.50 2.50 -10.51
CA GLU A 25 1.03 3.51 -11.46
C GLU A 25 1.22 3.04 -12.91
N ALA A 26 2.38 2.48 -13.24
CA ALA A 26 2.63 1.92 -14.57
C ALA A 26 1.67 0.77 -14.92
N LEU A 27 1.39 -0.13 -13.97
CA LEU A 27 0.41 -1.21 -14.11
C LEU A 27 -1.01 -0.67 -14.33
N PHE A 28 -1.41 0.32 -13.55
CA PHE A 28 -2.69 1.00 -13.69
C PHE A 28 -2.83 1.60 -15.08
N ASN A 29 -1.85 2.38 -15.51
CA ASN A 29 -1.82 3.03 -16.82
C ASN A 29 -1.81 2.02 -17.98
N GLN A 30 -1.20 0.85 -17.79
CA GLN A 30 -1.21 -0.21 -18.80
C GLN A 30 -2.56 -0.92 -18.92
N LYS A 31 -3.26 -1.14 -17.80
CA LYS A 31 -4.51 -1.91 -17.75
C LYS A 31 -5.77 -1.05 -17.86
N GLY A 32 -5.66 0.25 -17.55
CA GLY A 32 -6.76 1.21 -17.50
C GLY A 32 -7.67 1.06 -16.27
N TYR A 33 -7.43 0.05 -15.42
CA TYR A 33 -8.13 -0.17 -14.17
C TYR A 33 -7.36 -1.16 -13.28
N LEU A 34 -7.71 -1.20 -12.00
CA LEU A 34 -7.35 -2.26 -11.06
C LEU A 34 -8.59 -2.98 -10.55
N ILE A 35 -8.44 -4.19 -10.01
CA ILE A 35 -9.55 -4.93 -9.39
C ILE A 35 -9.32 -4.95 -7.89
N CYS A 36 -10.28 -4.44 -7.13
CA CYS A 36 -10.28 -4.58 -5.68
C CYS A 36 -10.47 -6.05 -5.32
N GLN A 37 -9.50 -6.66 -4.63
CA GLN A 37 -9.62 -8.08 -4.28
C GLN A 37 -10.71 -8.37 -3.24
N SER A 38 -11.09 -7.39 -2.41
CA SER A 38 -12.14 -7.60 -1.39
C SER A 38 -13.55 -7.50 -1.96
N SER A 39 -13.82 -6.53 -2.85
CA SER A 39 -15.15 -6.33 -3.43
C SER A 39 -15.32 -6.95 -4.83
N GLY A 40 -14.22 -7.24 -5.52
CA GLY A 40 -14.21 -7.65 -6.93
C GLY A 40 -14.47 -6.50 -7.90
N GLU A 41 -14.67 -5.28 -7.41
CA GLU A 41 -14.99 -4.11 -8.22
C GLU A 41 -13.78 -3.62 -9.01
N ARG A 42 -14.05 -3.08 -10.19
CA ARG A 42 -13.03 -2.41 -11.00
C ARG A 42 -12.89 -0.97 -10.56
N ILE A 43 -11.67 -0.57 -10.30
CA ILE A 43 -11.27 0.79 -9.94
C ILE A 43 -10.68 1.44 -11.18
N TYR A 44 -11.33 2.49 -11.66
CA TYR A 44 -11.01 3.16 -12.93
C TYR A 44 -10.30 4.50 -12.77
N ASP A 45 -10.34 5.11 -11.59
CA ASP A 45 -9.52 6.29 -11.25
C ASP A 45 -8.42 5.88 -10.27
N PHE A 46 -7.18 6.26 -10.57
CA PHE A 46 -6.05 6.03 -9.67
C PHE A 46 -6.21 6.79 -8.35
N LYS A 47 -6.96 7.89 -8.34
CA LYS A 47 -7.27 8.68 -7.13
C LYS A 47 -8.16 7.93 -6.14
N ASP A 48 -8.90 6.94 -6.60
CA ASP A 48 -9.75 6.10 -5.74
C ASP A 48 -8.95 5.01 -5.02
N ILE A 49 -7.62 4.97 -5.22
CA ILE A 49 -6.75 3.93 -4.72
C ILE A 49 -5.82 4.50 -3.66
N VAL A 50 -5.65 3.72 -2.59
CA VAL A 50 -4.57 3.93 -1.63
C VAL A 50 -3.67 2.71 -1.59
N THR A 51 -2.38 2.96 -1.36
CA THR A 51 -1.37 1.92 -1.25
C THR A 51 -1.11 1.62 0.21
N ILE A 52 -1.17 0.33 0.56
CA ILE A 52 -0.90 -0.19 1.89
C ILE A 52 0.37 -1.03 1.82
N PHE A 53 1.30 -0.72 2.71
CA PHE A 53 2.55 -1.47 2.90
C PHE A 53 2.37 -2.39 4.10
N ILE A 54 2.39 -3.69 3.87
CA ILE A 54 2.29 -4.72 4.91
C ILE A 54 3.70 -5.25 5.14
N PRO A 55 4.32 -5.00 6.31
CA PRO A 55 5.65 -5.51 6.59
C PRO A 55 5.62 -7.05 6.65
N LEU A 56 6.39 -7.69 5.78
CA LEU A 56 6.62 -9.14 5.81
C LEU A 56 7.86 -9.49 6.64
N SER A 57 8.87 -8.62 6.63
CA SER A 57 10.08 -8.70 7.44
C SER A 57 10.62 -7.29 7.72
N PRO A 58 11.65 -7.12 8.56
CA PRO A 58 12.25 -5.80 8.80
C PRO A 58 12.76 -5.08 7.55
N GLU A 59 13.02 -5.81 6.47
CA GLU A 59 13.61 -5.29 5.23
C GLU A 59 12.65 -5.39 4.04
N ARG A 60 11.42 -5.90 4.22
CA ARG A 60 10.50 -6.17 3.10
C ARG A 60 9.06 -5.88 3.44
N ASP A 61 8.44 -5.06 2.61
CA ASP A 61 7.00 -4.80 2.61
C ASP A 61 6.32 -5.51 1.43
N GLN A 62 5.17 -6.11 1.67
CA GLN A 62 4.20 -6.41 0.63
C GLN A 62 3.40 -5.14 0.32
N VAL A 63 3.38 -4.74 -0.94
CA VAL A 63 2.62 -3.58 -1.41
C VAL A 63 1.27 -4.03 -1.94
N MET A 64 0.19 -3.46 -1.42
CA MET A 64 -1.18 -3.72 -1.87
C MET A 64 -1.89 -2.43 -2.24
N ALA A 65 -2.61 -2.47 -3.36
CA ALA A 65 -3.49 -1.41 -3.82
C ALA A 65 -4.92 -1.76 -3.43
N VAL A 66 -5.60 -0.84 -2.74
CA VAL A 66 -6.99 -1.03 -2.32
C VAL A 66 -7.82 0.20 -2.66
N HIS A 67 -9.12 0.00 -2.86
CA HIS A 67 -10.04 1.12 -2.96
C HIS A 67 -10.05 1.89 -1.63
N SER A 68 -10.03 3.21 -1.69
CA SER A 68 -9.97 4.11 -0.53
C SER A 68 -11.06 3.82 0.50
N ASP A 69 -12.30 3.57 0.03
CA ASP A 69 -13.45 3.21 0.88
C ASP A 69 -13.27 1.91 1.69
N HIS A 70 -12.39 1.02 1.23
CA HIS A 70 -12.13 -0.27 1.88
C HIS A 70 -10.81 -0.29 2.67
N ALA A 71 -9.98 0.74 2.54
CA ALA A 71 -8.64 0.76 3.09
C ALA A 71 -8.62 0.59 4.61
N THR A 72 -9.43 1.35 5.33
CA THR A 72 -9.52 1.26 6.79
C THR A 72 -9.92 -0.13 7.25
N THR A 73 -10.97 -0.69 6.64
CA THR A 73 -11.47 -2.04 6.94
C THR A 73 -10.41 -3.11 6.64
N PHE A 74 -9.68 -2.95 5.54
CA PHE A 74 -8.59 -3.83 5.15
C PHE A 74 -7.42 -3.78 6.14
N VAL A 75 -6.93 -2.60 6.51
CA VAL A 75 -5.85 -2.47 7.52
C VAL A 75 -6.28 -3.10 8.84
N GLN A 76 -7.53 -2.87 9.28
CA GLN A 76 -8.05 -3.47 10.50
C GLN A 76 -8.10 -5.00 10.45
N SER A 77 -8.41 -5.60 9.29
CA SER A 77 -8.42 -7.06 9.14
C SER A 77 -6.99 -7.65 9.17
N CYS A 78 -6.02 -6.97 8.54
CA CYS A 78 -4.61 -7.34 8.62
C CYS A 78 -4.09 -7.32 10.08
N LEU A 79 -4.38 -6.25 10.82
CA LEU A 79 -3.98 -6.12 12.22
C LEU A 79 -4.61 -7.18 13.13
N ARG A 80 -5.83 -7.64 12.84
CA ARG A 80 -6.49 -8.73 13.58
C ARG A 80 -5.84 -10.09 13.31
N THR A 81 -5.32 -10.30 12.11
CA THR A 81 -4.68 -11.55 11.69
C THR A 81 -3.24 -11.68 12.23
N MET A 82 -2.64 -10.55 12.63
CA MET A 82 -1.29 -10.51 13.24
C MET A 82 -1.29 -10.63 14.78
N LYS A 83 -2.44 -10.94 15.39
CA LYS A 83 -2.54 -11.32 16.81
C LYS A 83 -2.63 -12.83 16.95
#